data_AF-A0AAN7L3Y7-F1
#
_entry.id   AF-A0AAN7L3Y7-F1
#
_cell.length_a   1.000
_cell.length_b   1.000
_cell.length_c   1.000
_cell.angle_alpha   90.00
_cell.angle_beta   90.00
_cell.angle_gamma   90.00
#
_symmetry.space_group_name_H-M   'P 1'
#
loop_
_entity.id
_entity.type
_entity.pdbx_description
1 polymer ?
#
loop_
_entity_poly.entity_id
_entity_poly.type
_entity_poly.pdbx_seq_one_letter_code
_entity_poly.pdbx_strand_id
1 'polypeptide(L)'
;MEINIIRDAFERVANKQRASCSKTQEGVNDFSREIRASIERLQSGHESLCKAVLAELKNKLKEKSLLSQLGATYRELMAYLNRYAKLLEKSFNPDISKAFRHVDPEIDTINQIMVRHLYRQCLFEIGDFFSLEAMKQEPVLLIKSPYVNFYQILESLTSGDLEPALKWAMEKSSELRANGSDHQLKLHQRRFLEILEEAGLDIALQYAGTYLPLLPLIIRMK
;
A
#
# COMPACT_ATOMS: atom_id res chain seq x y z
N MET A 1 -8.41 21.04 -19.34
CA MET A 1 -9.24 21.73 -18.33
C MET A 1 -10.38 20.78 -17.92
N GLU A 2 -10.09 19.81 -17.05
CA GLU A 2 -11.10 18.85 -16.51
C GLU A 2 -10.87 18.53 -15.01
N ILE A 3 -9.65 18.76 -14.51
CA ILE A 3 -9.26 18.48 -13.12
C ILE A 3 -10.11 19.25 -12.11
N ASN A 4 -10.49 20.50 -12.40
CA ASN A 4 -11.34 21.29 -11.50
C ASN A 4 -12.74 20.66 -11.35
N ILE A 5 -13.31 20.11 -12.42
CA ILE A 5 -14.64 19.47 -12.38
C ILE A 5 -14.59 18.18 -11.53
N ILE A 6 -13.51 17.40 -11.68
CA ILE A 6 -13.27 16.19 -10.88
C ILE A 6 -13.09 16.55 -9.41
N ARG A 7 -12.30 17.58 -9.11
CA ARG A 7 -12.10 18.08 -7.75
C ARG A 7 -13.41 18.53 -7.11
N ASP A 8 -14.19 19.36 -7.80
CA ASP A 8 -15.46 19.86 -7.27
C ASP A 8 -16.47 18.73 -7.04
N ALA A 9 -16.49 17.72 -7.92
CA ALA A 9 -17.32 16.52 -7.74
C ALA A 9 -16.85 15.67 -6.54
N PHE A 10 -15.54 15.51 -6.35
CA PHE A 10 -14.97 14.86 -5.17
C PHE A 10 -15.36 15.57 -3.87
N GLU A 11 -15.24 16.90 -3.83
CA GLU A 11 -15.62 17.70 -2.67
C GLU A 11 -17.10 17.52 -2.30
N ARG A 12 -17.99 17.44 -3.30
CA ARG A 12 -19.42 17.13 -3.08
C ARG A 12 -19.61 15.75 -2.44
N VAL A 13 -18.90 14.73 -2.91
CA VAL A 13 -18.95 13.37 -2.33
C VAL A 13 -18.42 13.40 -0.89
N ALA A 14 -17.26 14.02 -0.66
CA ALA A 14 -16.64 14.13 0.66
C ALA A 14 -17.55 14.86 1.66
N ASN A 15 -18.15 15.99 1.25
CA ASN A 15 -19.09 16.73 2.08
C ASN A 15 -20.35 15.90 2.38
N LYS A 16 -20.90 15.19 1.38
CA LYS A 16 -22.05 14.32 1.58
C LYS A 16 -21.73 13.14 2.49
N GLN A 17 -20.53 12.56 2.38
CA GLN A 17 -20.06 11.49 3.25
C GLN A 17 -19.99 11.96 4.70
N ARG A 18 -19.33 13.10 4.97
CA ARG A 18 -19.25 13.69 6.31
C ARG A 18 -20.64 13.94 6.91
N ALA A 19 -21.54 14.55 6.14
CA ALA A 19 -22.91 14.82 6.59
C ALA A 19 -23.69 13.52 6.87
N SER A 20 -23.53 12.49 6.03
CA SER A 20 -24.19 11.19 6.23
C SER A 20 -23.65 10.45 7.45
N CYS A 21 -22.34 10.50 7.69
CA CYS A 21 -21.71 9.97 8.90
C CYS A 21 -22.20 10.68 10.16
N SER A 22 -22.23 12.02 10.17
CA SER A 22 -22.76 12.81 11.31
C SER A 22 -24.19 12.41 11.62
N LYS A 23 -25.07 12.39 10.61
CA LYS A 23 -26.48 12.05 10.77
C LYS A 23 -26.69 10.61 11.25
N THR A 24 -25.87 9.68 10.77
CA THR A 24 -25.89 8.28 11.24
C THR A 24 -25.47 8.18 12.70
N GLN A 25 -24.39 8.89 13.07
CA GLN A 25 -23.90 8.92 14.45
C GLN A 25 -24.91 9.55 15.41
N GLU A 26 -25.55 10.65 15.02
CA GLU A 26 -26.63 11.29 15.77
C GLU A 26 -27.78 10.31 16.00
N GLY A 27 -28.23 9.61 14.96
CA GLY A 27 -29.28 8.59 15.08
C GLY A 27 -28.93 7.46 16.05
N VAL A 28 -27.71 6.92 15.94
CA VAL A 28 -27.21 5.85 16.84
C VAL A 28 -27.09 6.35 18.28
N ASN A 29 -26.59 7.56 18.49
CA ASN A 29 -26.47 8.19 19.81
C ASN A 29 -27.84 8.41 20.45
N ASP A 30 -28.81 8.85 19.67
CA ASP A 30 -30.19 9.05 20.09
C ASP A 30 -30.87 7.77 20.54
N PHE A 31 -30.66 6.66 19.82
CA PHE A 31 -31.17 5.35 20.24
C PHE A 31 -30.47 4.86 21.50
N SER A 32 -29.15 5.02 21.56
CA SER A 32 -28.37 4.65 22.73
C SER A 32 -28.83 5.41 23.98
N ARG A 33 -29.16 6.71 23.84
CA ARG A 33 -29.72 7.52 24.92
C ARG A 33 -31.07 6.99 25.40
N GLU A 34 -31.96 6.65 24.47
CA GLU A 34 -33.29 6.18 24.85
C GLU A 34 -33.27 4.79 25.50
N ILE A 35 -32.39 3.91 25.03
CA ILE A 35 -32.15 2.60 25.66
C ILE A 35 -31.59 2.78 27.07
N ARG A 36 -30.59 3.65 27.27
CA ARG A 36 -30.03 3.92 28.61
C ARG A 36 -31.07 4.50 29.57
N ALA A 37 -31.86 5.47 29.13
CA ALA A 37 -32.94 6.05 29.94
C ALA A 37 -33.99 4.99 30.34
N SER A 38 -34.32 4.05 29.45
CA SER A 38 -35.19 2.93 29.79
C SER A 38 -34.55 1.97 30.80
N ILE A 39 -33.24 1.70 30.70
CA ILE A 39 -32.51 0.86 31.66
C ILE A 39 -32.56 1.47 33.07
N GLU A 40 -32.28 2.77 33.20
CA GLU A 40 -32.34 3.48 34.50
C GLU A 40 -33.73 3.42 35.13
N ARG A 41 -34.78 3.55 34.33
CA ARG A 41 -36.19 3.43 34.77
C ARG A 41 -36.54 2.00 35.21
N LEU A 42 -35.95 0.99 34.59
CA LEU A 42 -36.16 -0.42 34.96
C LEU A 42 -35.44 -0.77 36.27
N GLN A 43 -34.25 -0.19 36.51
CA GLN A 43 -33.47 -0.43 37.73
C GLN A 43 -34.10 0.20 38.99
N SER A 44 -34.97 1.20 38.83
CA SER A 44 -35.60 1.94 39.93
C SER A 44 -37.06 1.54 40.22
N GLY A 45 -37.66 0.65 39.41
CA GLY A 45 -39.09 0.33 39.45
C GLY A 45 -39.46 -1.08 39.94
N HIS A 46 -40.71 -1.26 40.36
CA HIS A 46 -41.32 -2.57 40.63
C HIS A 46 -41.67 -3.34 39.34
N GLU A 47 -41.80 -4.66 39.43
CA GLU A 47 -42.00 -5.59 38.30
C GLU A 47 -43.16 -5.25 37.35
N SER A 48 -44.21 -4.59 37.85
CA SER A 48 -45.36 -4.13 37.04
C SER A 48 -45.05 -2.94 36.12
N LEU A 49 -44.04 -2.12 36.44
CA LEU A 49 -43.58 -0.99 35.61
C LEU A 49 -42.77 -1.45 34.39
N CYS A 50 -42.16 -2.64 34.47
CA CYS A 50 -41.26 -3.15 33.42
C CYS A 50 -41.96 -3.30 32.06
N LYS A 51 -43.18 -3.84 32.04
CA LYS A 51 -43.95 -4.03 30.79
C LYS A 51 -44.31 -2.69 30.14
N ALA A 52 -44.66 -1.69 30.93
CA ALA A 52 -45.02 -0.36 30.43
C ALA A 52 -43.79 0.36 29.83
N VAL A 53 -42.64 0.32 30.53
CA VAL A 53 -41.39 0.93 30.07
C VAL A 53 -40.90 0.28 28.76
N LEU A 54 -40.97 -1.04 28.64
CA LEU A 54 -40.59 -1.75 27.42
C LEU A 54 -41.53 -1.45 26.23
N ALA A 55 -42.84 -1.31 26.48
CA ALA A 55 -43.79 -0.91 25.46
C ALA A 55 -43.54 0.53 24.97
N GLU A 56 -43.25 1.46 25.89
CA GLU A 56 -42.88 2.85 25.58
C GLU A 56 -41.60 2.90 24.75
N LEU A 57 -40.55 2.18 25.14
CA LEU A 57 -39.29 2.10 24.39
C LEU A 57 -39.53 1.57 22.97
N LYS A 58 -40.27 0.47 22.83
CA LYS A 58 -40.60 -0.12 21.52
C LYS A 58 -41.30 0.88 20.61
N ASN A 59 -42.23 1.67 21.14
CA ASN A 59 -42.95 2.69 20.37
C ASN A 59 -42.01 3.82 19.96
N LYS A 60 -41.20 4.35 20.88
CA LYS A 60 -40.21 5.40 20.59
C LYS A 60 -39.18 4.99 19.54
N LEU A 61 -38.68 3.76 19.61
CA LEU A 61 -37.74 3.23 18.61
C LEU A 61 -38.41 3.04 17.25
N LYS A 62 -39.69 2.65 17.21
CA LYS A 62 -40.46 2.53 15.95
C LYS A 62 -40.75 3.88 15.32
N GLU A 63 -41.22 4.86 16.10
CA GLU A 63 -41.53 6.20 15.63
C GLU A 63 -40.31 6.89 15.01
N LYS A 64 -39.14 6.75 15.65
CA LYS A 64 -37.90 7.35 15.14
C LYS A 64 -37.42 6.77 13.80
N SER A 65 -37.96 5.64 13.33
CA SER A 65 -37.77 5.08 11.98
C SER A 65 -36.32 5.10 11.44
N LEU A 66 -35.31 4.94 12.31
CA LEU A 66 -33.89 5.12 11.96
C LEU A 66 -33.43 4.30 10.77
N LEU A 67 -33.89 3.05 10.64
CA LEU A 67 -33.54 2.18 9.52
C LEU A 67 -33.94 2.80 8.17
N SER A 68 -35.11 3.43 8.12
CA SER A 68 -35.58 4.15 6.93
C SER A 68 -34.74 5.40 6.66
N GLN A 69 -34.43 6.18 7.71
CA GLN A 69 -33.63 7.38 7.60
C GLN A 69 -32.18 7.09 7.18
N LEU A 70 -31.52 6.10 7.80
CA LEU A 70 -30.20 5.62 7.41
C LEU A 70 -30.21 5.12 5.97
N GLY A 71 -31.19 4.28 5.61
CA GLY A 71 -31.33 3.76 4.25
C GLY A 71 -31.51 4.87 3.20
N ALA A 72 -32.20 5.96 3.53
CA ALA A 72 -32.29 7.13 2.66
C ALA A 72 -30.94 7.86 2.53
N THR A 73 -30.25 8.14 3.65
CA THR A 73 -28.94 8.82 3.63
C THR A 73 -27.87 8.02 2.87
N TYR A 74 -27.87 6.70 3.03
CA TYR A 74 -26.97 5.80 2.31
C TYR A 74 -27.24 5.81 0.81
N ARG A 75 -28.51 5.70 0.39
CA ARG A 75 -28.88 5.77 -1.03
C ARG A 75 -28.49 7.09 -1.67
N GLU A 76 -28.67 8.19 -0.96
CA GLU A 76 -28.22 9.50 -1.44
C GLU A 76 -26.70 9.55 -1.60
N LEU A 77 -25.93 9.12 -0.59
CA LEU A 77 -24.46 9.06 -0.68
C LEU A 77 -24.00 8.22 -1.88
N MET A 78 -24.59 7.04 -2.07
CA MET A 78 -24.29 6.17 -3.21
C MET A 78 -24.62 6.83 -4.54
N ALA A 79 -25.66 7.65 -4.63
CA ALA A 79 -25.96 8.40 -5.84
C ALA A 79 -24.86 9.43 -6.18
N TYR A 80 -24.29 10.12 -5.18
CA TYR A 80 -23.13 11.00 -5.39
C TYR A 80 -21.88 10.22 -5.78
N LEU A 81 -21.61 9.09 -5.11
CA LEU A 81 -20.47 8.22 -5.40
C LEU A 81 -20.53 7.68 -6.84
N ASN A 82 -21.69 7.18 -7.26
CA ASN A 82 -21.89 6.65 -8.61
C ASN A 82 -21.74 7.73 -9.69
N ARG A 83 -22.18 8.97 -9.42
CA ARG A 83 -21.96 10.09 -10.34
C ARG A 83 -20.49 10.44 -10.46
N TYR A 84 -19.76 10.43 -9.34
CA TYR A 84 -18.32 10.68 -9.33
C TYR A 84 -17.54 9.57 -10.05
N ALA A 85 -17.87 8.29 -9.82
CA ALA A 85 -17.26 7.18 -10.54
C ALA A 85 -17.44 7.29 -12.05
N LYS A 86 -18.66 7.59 -12.51
CA LYS A 86 -18.94 7.83 -13.94
C LYS A 86 -18.20 9.04 -14.51
N LEU A 87 -17.94 10.06 -13.70
CA LEU A 87 -17.13 11.21 -14.11
C LEU A 87 -15.67 10.81 -14.28
N LEU A 88 -15.12 10.03 -13.35
CA LEU A 88 -13.75 9.50 -13.45
C LEU A 88 -13.59 8.63 -14.70
N GLU A 89 -14.52 7.72 -14.98
CA GLU A 89 -14.50 6.86 -16.17
C GLU A 89 -14.50 7.67 -17.48
N LYS A 90 -15.14 8.84 -17.50
CA LYS A 90 -15.17 9.72 -18.68
C LYS A 90 -13.90 10.54 -18.83
N SER A 91 -13.37 11.03 -17.71
CA SER A 91 -12.21 11.94 -17.71
C SER A 91 -10.87 11.21 -17.79
N PHE A 92 -10.79 9.97 -17.30
CA PHE A 92 -9.58 9.16 -17.36
C PHE A 92 -9.76 8.00 -18.33
N ASN A 93 -8.99 8.02 -19.42
CA ASN A 93 -8.98 6.93 -20.37
C ASN A 93 -8.06 5.80 -19.84
N PRO A 94 -8.58 4.60 -19.58
CA PRO A 94 -7.75 3.47 -19.14
C PRO A 94 -6.78 3.01 -20.25
N ASP A 95 -7.08 3.35 -21.50
CA ASP A 95 -6.23 3.08 -22.64
C ASP A 95 -5.17 4.18 -22.77
N ILE A 96 -3.97 3.87 -22.27
CA ILE A 96 -2.84 4.78 -22.29
C ILE A 96 -2.49 5.21 -23.72
N SER A 97 -2.64 4.33 -24.71
CA SER A 97 -2.38 4.66 -26.12
C SER A 97 -3.35 5.72 -26.67
N LYS A 98 -4.55 5.85 -26.09
CA LYS A 98 -5.50 6.92 -26.42
C LYS A 98 -5.23 8.21 -25.65
N ALA A 99 -4.69 8.12 -24.42
CA ALA A 99 -4.34 9.28 -23.61
C ALA A 99 -3.12 10.04 -24.17
N PHE A 100 -2.18 9.34 -24.82
CA PHE A 100 -0.95 9.92 -25.36
C PHE A 100 -1.05 10.44 -26.80
N ARG A 101 -2.25 10.48 -27.41
CA ARG A 101 -2.43 10.93 -28.81
C ARG A 101 -1.96 12.37 -29.11
N HIS A 102 -1.80 13.19 -28.09
CA HIS A 102 -1.43 14.61 -28.22
C HIS A 102 -0.07 14.93 -27.59
N VAL A 103 0.68 13.90 -27.19
CA VAL A 103 2.05 14.06 -26.71
C VAL A 103 2.94 13.52 -27.82
N ASP A 104 3.58 14.41 -28.54
CA ASP A 104 4.67 14.00 -29.43
C ASP A 104 5.73 13.35 -28.54
N PRO A 105 6.06 12.08 -28.78
CA PRO A 105 7.03 11.43 -27.93
C PRO A 105 8.39 12.07 -28.16
N GLU A 106 9.00 12.54 -27.09
CA GLU A 106 10.38 12.98 -27.11
C GLU A 106 11.27 11.78 -27.44
N ILE A 107 11.75 11.73 -28.69
CA ILE A 107 12.50 10.60 -29.24
C ILE A 107 13.70 10.24 -28.35
N ASP A 108 14.40 11.26 -27.82
CA ASP A 108 15.56 11.07 -26.96
C ASP A 108 15.17 10.34 -25.65
N THR A 109 13.99 10.65 -25.09
CA THR A 109 13.44 9.96 -23.91
C THR A 109 13.07 8.51 -24.22
N ILE A 110 12.44 8.23 -25.37
CA ILE A 110 12.16 6.84 -25.77
C ILE A 110 13.48 6.07 -25.92
N ASN A 111 14.48 6.65 -26.59
CA ASN A 111 15.76 6.00 -26.81
C ASN A 111 16.45 5.67 -25.48
N GLN A 112 16.42 6.58 -24.50
CA GLN A 112 16.90 6.30 -23.15
C GLN A 112 16.16 5.13 -22.47
N ILE A 113 14.82 5.09 -22.59
CA ILE A 113 14.01 4.00 -22.03
C ILE A 113 14.38 2.67 -22.69
N MET A 114 14.54 2.64 -24.01
CA MET A 114 14.94 1.45 -24.76
C MET A 114 16.32 0.94 -24.34
N VAL A 115 17.33 1.82 -24.23
CA VAL A 115 18.68 1.45 -23.76
C VAL A 115 18.65 0.89 -22.34
N ARG A 116 17.97 1.57 -21.41
CA ARG A 116 17.82 1.11 -20.02
C ARG A 116 17.13 -0.25 -19.96
N HIS A 117 16.14 -0.48 -20.83
CA HIS A 117 15.47 -1.78 -20.93
C HIS A 117 16.43 -2.87 -21.40
N LEU A 118 17.20 -2.64 -22.47
CA LEU A 118 18.17 -3.59 -23.00
C LEU A 118 19.20 -3.99 -21.92
N TYR A 119 19.76 -3.02 -21.20
CA TYR A 119 20.69 -3.29 -20.10
C TYR A 119 20.06 -4.02 -18.93
N ARG A 120 18.81 -3.68 -18.59
CA ARG A 120 18.05 -4.43 -17.57
C ARG A 120 17.85 -5.88 -17.98
N GLN A 121 17.71 -6.19 -19.27
CA GLN A 121 17.57 -7.56 -19.80
C GLN A 121 18.92 -8.27 -20.03
N CYS A 122 20.05 -7.70 -19.57
CA CYS A 122 21.39 -8.23 -19.83
C CYS A 122 21.79 -8.24 -21.32
N LEU A 123 21.04 -7.56 -22.19
CA LEU A 123 21.35 -7.42 -23.62
C LEU A 123 22.36 -6.27 -23.83
N PHE A 124 23.52 -6.38 -23.18
CA PHE A 124 24.50 -5.30 -23.11
C PHE A 124 25.05 -4.91 -24.48
N GLU A 125 25.40 -5.88 -25.32
CA GLU A 125 25.94 -5.60 -26.65
C GLU A 125 24.91 -4.90 -27.54
N ILE A 126 23.66 -5.38 -27.55
CA ILE A 126 22.56 -4.76 -28.30
C ILE A 126 22.28 -3.35 -27.77
N GLY A 127 22.29 -3.18 -26.44
CA GLY A 127 22.16 -1.88 -25.79
C GLY A 127 23.28 -0.91 -26.17
N ASP A 128 24.52 -1.39 -26.29
CA ASP A 128 25.66 -0.58 -26.71
C ASP A 128 25.51 -0.15 -28.18
N PHE A 129 25.17 -1.06 -29.09
CA PHE A 129 24.92 -0.72 -30.50
C PHE A 129 23.78 0.28 -30.65
N PHE A 130 22.64 0.00 -30.00
CA PHE A 130 21.50 0.91 -30.05
C PHE A 130 21.83 2.27 -29.45
N SER A 131 22.60 2.31 -28.36
CA SER A 131 23.01 3.56 -27.73
C SER A 131 23.92 4.39 -28.63
N LEU A 132 24.89 3.76 -29.31
CA LEU A 132 25.77 4.41 -30.28
C LEU A 132 25.00 5.03 -31.45
N GLU A 133 23.95 4.38 -31.92
CA GLU A 133 23.16 4.83 -33.07
C GLU A 133 22.09 5.86 -32.70
N ALA A 134 21.46 5.72 -31.54
CA ALA A 134 20.22 6.42 -31.20
C ALA A 134 20.35 7.49 -30.10
N MET A 135 21.44 7.50 -29.32
CA MET A 135 21.64 8.46 -28.23
C MET A 135 22.60 9.58 -28.62
N LYS A 136 22.23 10.83 -28.29
CA LYS A 136 23.02 12.01 -28.68
C LYS A 136 24.02 12.49 -27.64
N GLN A 137 23.79 12.27 -26.34
CA GLN A 137 24.49 13.04 -25.28
C GLN A 137 24.75 12.33 -23.94
N GLU A 138 24.11 11.20 -23.60
CA GLU A 138 24.29 10.61 -22.26
C GLU A 138 25.46 9.60 -22.22
N PRO A 139 26.30 9.59 -21.17
CA PRO A 139 27.39 8.63 -21.08
C PRO A 139 26.83 7.22 -20.87
N VAL A 140 26.86 6.41 -21.93
CA VAL A 140 26.42 5.00 -21.96
C VAL A 140 26.89 4.21 -20.74
N LEU A 141 28.14 4.46 -20.30
CA LEU A 141 28.75 3.81 -19.15
C LEU A 141 28.04 4.08 -17.81
N LEU A 142 27.50 5.28 -17.59
CA LEU A 142 26.75 5.60 -16.37
C LEU A 142 25.42 4.85 -16.31
N ILE A 143 24.78 4.65 -17.47
CA ILE A 143 23.52 3.90 -17.57
C ILE A 143 23.78 2.40 -17.42
N LYS A 144 24.84 1.88 -18.04
CA LYS A 144 25.16 0.45 -18.10
C LYS A 144 25.73 -0.08 -16.79
N SER A 145 26.64 0.66 -16.16
CA SER A 145 27.44 0.16 -15.02
C SER A 145 26.63 -0.38 -13.84
N PRO A 146 25.47 0.21 -13.42
CA PRO A 146 24.68 -0.37 -12.35
C PRO A 146 24.15 -1.75 -12.73
N TYR A 147 23.66 -1.92 -13.95
CA TYR A 147 23.14 -3.21 -14.41
C TYR A 147 24.24 -4.27 -14.48
N VAL A 148 25.43 -3.92 -14.99
CA VAL A 148 26.57 -4.85 -15.01
C VAL A 148 26.92 -5.29 -13.59
N ASN A 149 27.03 -4.35 -12.65
CA ASN A 149 27.30 -4.67 -11.24
C ASN A 149 26.22 -5.60 -10.65
N PHE A 150 24.94 -5.30 -10.90
CA PHE A 150 23.83 -6.14 -10.46
C PHE A 150 23.91 -7.57 -11.01
N TYR A 151 24.20 -7.72 -12.30
CA TYR A 151 24.32 -9.04 -12.93
C TYR A 151 25.53 -9.82 -12.42
N GLN A 152 26.65 -9.16 -12.12
CA GLN A 152 27.80 -9.79 -11.46
C GLN A 152 27.46 -10.31 -10.06
N ILE A 153 26.68 -9.54 -9.28
CA ILE A 153 26.18 -9.98 -7.97
C ILE A 153 25.25 -11.19 -8.15
N LEU A 154 24.34 -11.16 -9.13
CA LEU A 154 23.43 -12.27 -9.39
C LEU A 154 24.18 -13.55 -9.80
N GLU A 155 25.19 -13.44 -10.65
CA GLU A 155 26.03 -14.57 -11.05
C GLU A 155 26.78 -15.19 -9.85
N SER A 156 27.32 -14.33 -8.97
CA SER A 156 27.95 -14.76 -7.71
C SER A 156 26.95 -15.50 -6.82
N LEU A 157 25.73 -14.98 -6.66
CA LEU A 157 24.66 -15.63 -5.91
C LEU A 157 24.27 -17.00 -6.50
N THR A 158 24.26 -17.14 -7.82
CA THR A 158 23.95 -18.42 -8.49
C THR A 158 25.06 -19.45 -8.37
N SER A 159 26.31 -19.00 -8.25
CA SER A 159 27.47 -19.87 -8.01
C SER A 159 27.68 -20.18 -6.52
N GLY A 160 26.82 -19.65 -5.64
CA GLY A 160 26.85 -19.89 -4.20
C GLY A 160 27.65 -18.88 -3.39
N ASP A 161 28.25 -17.87 -4.03
CA ASP A 161 28.97 -16.80 -3.35
C ASP A 161 28.03 -15.65 -2.93
N LEU A 162 27.81 -15.53 -1.62
CA LEU A 162 26.99 -14.46 -1.03
C LEU A 162 27.74 -13.16 -0.78
N GLU A 163 29.07 -13.16 -0.78
CA GLU A 163 29.86 -12.00 -0.34
C GLU A 163 29.58 -10.73 -1.16
N PRO A 164 29.51 -10.78 -2.51
CA PRO A 164 29.19 -9.60 -3.31
C PRO A 164 27.81 -9.01 -3.00
N ALA A 165 26.81 -9.87 -2.76
CA ALA A 165 25.45 -9.45 -2.44
C ALA A 165 25.36 -8.85 -1.03
N LEU A 166 26.04 -9.44 -0.06
CA LEU A 166 26.11 -8.94 1.31
C LEU A 166 26.77 -7.56 1.35
N LYS A 167 27.91 -7.40 0.66
CA LYS A 167 28.61 -6.12 0.56
C LYS A 167 27.71 -5.04 -0.03
N TRP A 168 27.07 -5.33 -1.17
CA TRP A 168 26.14 -4.41 -1.81
C TRP A 168 24.97 -4.03 -0.89
N ALA A 169 24.37 -5.01 -0.20
CA ALA A 169 23.26 -4.77 0.71
C ALA A 169 23.65 -3.93 1.94
N MET A 170 24.88 -4.10 2.45
CA MET A 170 25.41 -3.27 3.54
C MET A 170 25.63 -1.82 3.08
N GLU A 171 26.25 -1.63 1.92
CA GLU A 171 26.47 -0.30 1.32
C GLU A 171 25.15 0.44 1.07
N LYS A 172 24.09 -0.30 0.70
CA LYS A 172 22.74 0.23 0.41
C LYS A 172 21.74 0.09 1.55
N SER A 173 22.20 -0.21 2.76
CA SER A 173 21.34 -0.55 3.90
C SER A 173 20.30 0.52 4.27
N SER A 174 20.67 1.81 4.20
CA SER A 174 19.76 2.92 4.49
C SER A 174 18.65 3.04 3.43
N GLU A 175 19.02 2.93 2.15
CA GLU A 175 18.09 2.97 1.01
C GLU A 175 17.14 1.78 1.02
N LEU A 176 17.65 0.57 1.27
CA LEU A 176 16.83 -0.64 1.38
C LEU A 176 15.83 -0.53 2.52
N ARG A 177 16.24 0.02 3.67
CA ARG A 177 15.34 0.21 4.82
C ARG A 177 14.25 1.25 4.54
N ALA A 178 14.59 2.37 3.91
CA ALA A 178 13.63 3.40 3.54
C ALA A 178 12.54 2.87 2.59
N ASN A 179 12.91 1.94 1.70
CA ASN A 179 11.99 1.29 0.77
C ASN A 179 11.25 0.08 1.37
N GLY A 180 11.43 -0.22 2.66
CA GLY A 180 10.81 -1.37 3.32
C GLY A 180 11.32 -2.73 2.82
N SER A 181 12.51 -2.77 2.20
CA SER A 181 13.10 -3.98 1.65
C SER A 181 13.81 -4.81 2.73
N ASP A 182 13.55 -6.11 2.73
CA ASP A 182 14.13 -7.09 3.66
C ASP A 182 15.31 -7.88 3.06
N HIS A 183 15.82 -7.50 1.89
CA HIS A 183 16.91 -8.22 1.19
C HIS A 183 18.17 -8.38 2.04
N GLN A 184 18.59 -7.34 2.75
CA GLN A 184 19.75 -7.41 3.64
C GLN A 184 19.56 -8.45 4.75
N LEU A 185 18.35 -8.52 5.33
CA LEU A 185 18.00 -9.50 6.35
C LEU A 185 18.05 -10.92 5.78
N LYS A 186 17.45 -11.15 4.61
CA LYS A 186 17.45 -12.45 3.93
C LYS A 186 18.86 -12.94 3.59
N LEU A 187 19.74 -12.05 3.15
CA LEU A 187 21.14 -12.39 2.87
C LEU A 187 21.88 -12.82 4.14
N HIS A 188 21.74 -12.06 5.24
CA HIS A 188 22.34 -12.45 6.52
C HIS A 188 21.75 -13.76 7.07
N GLN A 189 20.45 -14.02 6.89
CA GLN A 189 19.83 -15.29 7.26
C GLN A 189 20.43 -16.47 6.48
N ARG A 190 20.64 -16.31 5.18
CA ARG A 190 21.29 -17.35 4.37
C ARG A 190 22.74 -17.57 4.79
N ARG A 191 23.49 -16.49 5.03
CA ARG A 191 24.87 -16.56 5.54
C ARG A 191 24.97 -17.23 6.91
N PHE A 192 23.99 -16.99 7.78
CA PHE A 192 23.90 -17.70 9.07
C PHE A 192 23.75 -19.21 8.88
N LEU A 193 22.92 -19.65 7.92
CA LEU A 193 22.74 -21.09 7.63
C LEU A 193 24.03 -21.71 7.07
N GLU A 194 24.75 -21.01 6.20
CA GLU A 194 26.06 -21.46 5.69
C GLU A 194 27.08 -21.63 6.82
N ILE A 195 27.20 -20.63 7.71
CA ILE A 195 28.10 -20.71 8.86
C ILE A 195 27.70 -21.85 9.81
N LEU A 196 26.39 -22.07 9.99
CA LEU A 196 25.90 -23.15 10.85
C LEU A 196 26.30 -24.53 10.30
N GLU A 197 26.27 -24.70 8.98
CA GLU A 197 26.69 -25.94 8.30
C GLU A 197 28.21 -26.12 8.30
N GLU A 198 28.99 -25.06 8.05
CA GLU A 198 30.45 -25.12 7.89
C GLU A 198 31.22 -25.09 9.21
N ALA A 199 30.79 -24.25 10.16
CA ALA A 199 31.57 -23.85 11.34
C ALA A 199 30.88 -24.14 12.67
N GLY A 200 29.62 -24.60 12.63
CA GLY A 200 28.85 -25.01 13.80
C GLY A 200 28.12 -23.89 14.54
N LEU A 201 27.35 -24.28 15.56
CA LEU A 201 26.35 -23.44 16.20
C LEU A 201 26.91 -22.20 16.90
N ASP A 202 28.03 -22.33 17.61
CA ASP A 202 28.58 -21.24 18.42
C ASP A 202 29.00 -20.05 17.57
N ILE A 203 29.66 -20.30 16.44
CA ILE A 203 30.11 -19.29 15.48
C ILE A 203 28.90 -18.66 14.76
N ALA A 204 27.92 -19.48 14.38
CA ALA A 204 26.69 -18.99 13.76
C ALA A 204 25.90 -18.07 14.71
N LEU A 205 25.81 -18.40 16.01
CA LEU A 205 25.15 -17.55 17.01
C LEU A 205 25.90 -16.24 17.24
N GLN A 206 27.24 -16.25 17.22
CA GLN A 206 28.04 -15.02 17.27
C GLN A 206 27.72 -14.10 16.08
N TYR A 207 27.66 -14.66 14.87
CA TYR A 207 27.28 -13.93 13.67
C TYR A 207 25.86 -13.34 13.76
N ALA A 208 24.89 -14.15 14.21
CA ALA A 208 23.51 -13.72 14.39
C ALA A 208 23.39 -12.58 15.43
N GLY A 209 24.18 -12.61 16.50
CA GLY A 209 24.22 -11.54 17.49
C GLY A 209 24.62 -10.18 16.91
N THR A 210 25.46 -10.17 15.87
CA THR A 210 25.92 -8.93 15.21
C THR A 210 24.94 -8.44 14.14
N TYR A 211 24.45 -9.33 13.27
CA TYR A 211 23.72 -8.94 12.06
C TYR A 211 22.22 -9.26 12.07
N LEU A 212 21.78 -10.11 13.00
CA LEU A 212 20.41 -10.62 13.09
C LEU A 212 19.86 -10.48 14.51
N PRO A 213 19.79 -9.27 15.09
CA PRO A 213 19.50 -9.08 16.52
C PRO A 213 18.15 -9.66 17.00
N LEU A 214 17.22 -9.97 16.07
CA LEU A 214 15.93 -10.59 16.37
C LEU A 214 15.92 -12.12 16.35
N LEU A 215 16.92 -12.78 15.74
CA LEU A 215 16.99 -14.25 15.65
C LEU A 215 17.44 -14.97 16.93
N PRO A 216 18.40 -14.45 17.73
CA PRO A 216 18.82 -15.08 18.98
C PRO A 216 17.68 -15.27 20.00
N LEU A 217 16.62 -14.47 19.91
CA LEU A 217 15.45 -14.57 20.79
C LEU A 217 14.57 -15.77 20.48
N ILE A 218 14.51 -16.22 19.22
CA ILE A 218 13.64 -17.33 18.80
C ILE A 218 14.29 -18.69 19.10
N ILE A 219 15.62 -18.78 18.97
CA ILE A 219 16.37 -20.03 19.20
C ILE A 219 16.54 -20.33 20.71
N ARG A 220 16.63 -19.30 21.56
CA ARG A 220 16.71 -19.48 23.03
C ARG A 220 15.38 -19.80 23.72
N MET A 221 14.26 -19.82 22.98
CA MET A 221 12.92 -20.10 23.52
C MET A 221 12.47 -21.57 23.33
N LYS A 222 13.38 -22.49 23.02
CA LYS A 222 13.12 -23.94 23.01
C LYS A 222 14.04 -24.68 23.96
#